data_AF-A0A135P2Z5-F1
#
_entry.id   AF-A0A135P2Z5-F1
#
_cell.length_a   1.000
_cell.length_b   1.000
_cell.length_c   1.000
_cell.angle_alpha   90.00
_cell.angle_beta   90.00
_cell.angle_gamma   90.00
#
_symmetry.space_group_name_H-M   'P 1'
#
loop_
_entity.id
_entity.type
_entity.pdbx_description
1 polymer ?
#
loop_
_entity_poly.entity_id
_entity_poly.type
_entity_poly.pdbx_seq_one_letter_code
_entity_poly.pdbx_strand_id
1 'polypeptide(L)'
;MKKIWNGINWLILAGVITAGYLGIFLWWIGYDRIARYPANNSLNEVGDFIAGFFSPLAFIWLVAAVLTQRQELTDTRDQFAENQKVVDAQLKTINEQSGLLQQQHTLAEETAKRTYRLSLFQERYKIYEEFIAFGKQHEASKYDDAYLEMVDLTHKASFVFGRDVHEYFGEIAQVIYELEQLRDAHTTYQSDGAGNRTAIIKSQDAAESIGQTESWLWEQFFLPEERKDKFFASLRISDE
;
A
#
# COMPACT_ATOMS: atom_id res chain seq x y z
N MET A 1 33.52 -46.28 11.61
CA MET A 1 33.77 -46.10 13.06
C MET A 1 33.10 -44.87 13.68
N LYS A 2 33.11 -43.66 13.06
CA LYS A 2 32.43 -42.44 13.58
C LYS A 2 30.95 -42.61 13.95
N LYS A 3 30.19 -43.37 13.16
CA LYS A 3 28.74 -43.55 13.36
C LYS A 3 28.36 -44.35 14.62
N ILE A 4 29.28 -45.17 15.15
CA ILE A 4 29.03 -46.00 16.34
C ILE A 4 29.11 -45.14 17.62
N TRP A 5 29.94 -44.10 17.62
CA TRP A 5 30.15 -43.25 18.80
C TRP A 5 29.03 -42.23 18.99
N ASN A 6 28.45 -41.69 17.91
CA ASN A 6 27.45 -40.62 17.95
C ASN A 6 26.08 -41.03 18.53
N GLY A 7 25.80 -42.33 18.70
CA GLY A 7 24.55 -42.80 19.30
C GLY A 7 24.68 -43.32 20.73
N ILE A 8 25.89 -43.30 21.31
CA ILE A 8 26.15 -43.82 22.66
C ILE A 8 25.86 -42.72 23.67
N ASN A 9 24.94 -42.99 24.59
CA ASN A 9 24.74 -42.15 25.75
C ASN A 9 25.89 -42.39 26.75
N TRP A 10 26.93 -41.56 26.69
CA TRP A 10 28.11 -41.65 27.55
C TRP A 10 27.79 -41.61 29.05
N LEU A 11 26.67 -40.99 29.43
CA LEU A 11 26.21 -40.96 30.82
C LEU A 11 25.71 -42.33 31.27
N ILE A 12 25.01 -43.08 30.40
CA ILE A 12 24.58 -44.45 30.70
C ILE A 12 25.80 -45.37 30.81
N LEU A 13 26.77 -45.23 29.90
CA LEU A 13 28.01 -46.00 29.95
C LEU A 13 28.80 -45.71 31.24
N ALA A 14 28.94 -44.43 31.61
CA ALA A 14 29.55 -44.02 32.87
C ALA A 14 28.80 -44.59 34.09
N GLY A 15 27.47 -44.62 34.06
CA GLY A 15 26.63 -45.21 35.08
C GLY A 15 26.87 -46.72 35.24
N VAL A 16 26.95 -47.46 34.13
CA VAL A 16 27.25 -48.91 34.14
C VAL A 16 28.65 -49.19 34.68
N ILE A 17 29.65 -48.42 34.23
CA ILE A 17 31.04 -48.55 34.71
C ILE A 17 31.12 -48.22 36.20
N THR A 18 30.43 -47.16 36.64
CA THR A 18 30.33 -46.76 38.06
C THR A 18 29.70 -47.87 38.89
N ALA A 19 28.57 -48.43 38.45
CA ALA A 19 27.88 -49.51 39.17
C ALA A 19 28.76 -50.77 39.27
N GLY A 20 29.48 -51.12 38.19
CA GLY A 20 30.46 -52.20 38.19
C GLY A 20 31.63 -51.95 39.14
N TYR A 21 32.18 -50.74 39.14
CA TYR A 21 33.26 -50.33 40.06
C TYR A 21 32.82 -50.44 41.52
N LEU A 22 31.64 -49.90 41.85
CA LEU A 22 31.08 -49.98 43.19
C LEU A 22 30.83 -51.45 43.61
N GLY A 23 30.27 -52.27 42.72
CA GLY A 23 30.00 -53.68 42.99
C GLY A 23 31.27 -54.49 43.25
N ILE A 24 32.31 -54.31 42.43
CA ILE A 24 33.62 -54.97 42.60
C ILE A 24 34.29 -54.49 43.88
N PHE A 25 34.26 -53.17 44.15
CA PHE A 25 34.90 -52.58 45.34
C PHE A 25 34.23 -53.04 46.64
N LEU A 26 32.89 -53.07 46.69
CA LEU A 26 32.13 -53.58 47.83
C LEU A 26 32.35 -55.08 48.05
N TRP A 27 32.43 -55.86 46.98
CA TRP A 27 32.74 -57.29 47.07
C TRP A 27 34.17 -57.55 47.55
N TRP A 28 35.14 -56.75 47.11
CA TRP A 28 36.55 -56.93 47.43
C TRP A 28 36.91 -56.55 48.87
N ILE A 29 36.37 -55.44 49.38
CA ILE A 29 36.69 -54.98 50.75
C ILE A 29 35.77 -55.62 51.79
N GLY A 30 34.54 -55.95 51.42
CA GLY A 30 33.53 -56.48 52.32
C GLY A 30 32.88 -55.39 53.17
N TYR A 31 31.54 -55.42 53.25
CA TYR A 31 30.72 -54.42 53.93
C TYR A 31 31.15 -54.18 55.38
N ASP A 32 31.52 -55.25 56.09
CA ASP A 32 31.88 -55.22 57.52
C ASP A 32 33.21 -54.52 57.83
N ARG A 33 34.11 -54.40 56.84
CA ARG A 33 35.40 -53.70 57.00
C ARG A 33 35.27 -52.22 56.70
N ILE A 34 34.47 -51.84 55.70
CA ILE A 34 34.22 -50.44 55.34
C ILE A 34 33.52 -49.71 56.50
N ALA A 35 32.54 -50.36 57.15
CA ALA A 35 31.78 -49.75 58.24
C ALA A 35 32.60 -49.53 59.53
N ARG A 36 33.66 -50.34 59.75
CA ARG A 36 34.51 -50.26 60.96
C ARG A 36 35.80 -49.46 60.74
N TYR A 37 36.13 -49.13 59.49
CA TYR A 37 37.34 -48.39 59.12
C TYR A 37 37.43 -46.96 59.69
N PRO A 38 36.33 -46.16 59.74
CA PRO A 38 36.38 -44.80 60.27
C PRO A 38 36.51 -44.73 61.80
N ALA A 39 36.16 -45.81 62.51
CA ALA A 39 36.16 -45.85 63.97
C ALA A 39 37.55 -46.16 64.56
N ASN A 40 38.48 -46.70 63.76
CA ASN A 40 39.75 -47.26 64.24
C ASN A 40 41.01 -46.59 63.65
N ASN A 41 40.87 -45.62 62.72
CA ASN A 41 42.00 -45.00 62.01
C ASN A 41 42.02 -43.48 62.18
N SER A 42 43.16 -42.86 61.90
CA SER A 42 43.30 -41.41 61.96
C SER A 42 42.45 -40.72 60.88
N LEU A 43 41.99 -39.49 61.17
CA LEU A 43 41.12 -38.74 60.26
C LEU A 43 41.76 -38.52 58.88
N ASN A 44 43.10 -38.44 58.82
CA ASN A 44 43.86 -38.26 57.59
C ASN A 44 43.82 -39.52 56.69
N GLU A 45 43.96 -40.71 57.28
CA GLU A 45 43.91 -41.98 56.55
C GLU A 45 42.51 -42.27 56.02
N VAL A 46 41.47 -41.87 56.75
CA VAL A 46 40.07 -41.93 56.27
C VAL A 46 39.88 -40.99 55.08
N GLY A 47 40.48 -39.79 55.12
CA GLY A 47 40.49 -38.84 54.01
C GLY A 47 41.16 -39.40 52.74
N ASP A 48 42.35 -39.99 52.89
CA ASP A 48 43.10 -40.60 51.78
C ASP A 48 42.35 -41.79 51.17
N PHE A 49 41.66 -42.59 51.99
CA PHE A 49 40.82 -43.69 51.51
C PHE A 49 39.61 -43.21 50.71
N ILE A 50 38.90 -42.19 51.20
CA ILE A 50 37.76 -41.58 50.49
C ILE A 50 38.26 -40.93 49.19
N ALA A 51 39.36 -40.19 49.22
CA ALA A 51 39.94 -39.57 48.03
C ALA A 51 40.34 -40.62 46.98
N GLY A 52 40.95 -41.73 47.40
CA GLY A 52 41.30 -42.84 46.51
C GLY A 52 40.08 -43.56 45.91
N PHE A 53 38.98 -43.67 46.65
CA PHE A 53 37.73 -44.28 46.18
C PHE A 53 36.95 -43.37 45.21
N PHE A 54 36.88 -42.08 45.50
CA PHE A 54 36.14 -41.11 44.66
C PHE A 54 36.94 -40.62 43.44
N SER A 55 38.26 -40.73 43.43
CA SER A 55 39.11 -40.24 42.33
C SER A 55 38.83 -40.94 40.98
N PRO A 56 38.79 -42.28 40.88
CA PRO A 56 38.42 -42.97 39.63
C PRO A 56 36.98 -42.68 39.20
N LEU A 57 36.07 -42.54 40.16
CA LEU A 57 34.67 -42.20 39.90
C LEU A 57 34.54 -40.82 39.26
N ALA A 58 35.19 -39.81 39.83
CA ALA A 58 35.21 -38.45 39.28
C ALA A 58 35.80 -38.44 37.86
N PHE A 59 36.85 -39.22 37.60
CA PHE A 59 37.46 -39.31 36.27
C PHE A 59 36.53 -39.92 35.22
N ILE A 60 35.79 -40.98 35.55
CA ILE A 60 34.81 -41.61 34.64
C ILE A 60 33.73 -40.61 34.23
N TRP A 61 33.17 -39.88 35.20
CA TRP A 61 32.15 -38.87 34.94
C TRP A 61 32.68 -37.66 34.16
N LEU A 62 33.92 -37.24 34.43
CA LEU A 62 34.57 -36.16 33.68
C LEU A 62 34.76 -36.54 32.21
N VAL A 63 35.26 -37.75 31.92
CA VAL A 63 35.44 -38.21 30.54
C VAL A 63 34.09 -38.32 29.83
N ALA A 64 33.06 -38.85 30.49
CA ALA A 64 31.73 -38.94 29.91
C ALA A 64 31.14 -37.56 29.59
N ALA A 65 31.26 -36.59 30.51
CA ALA A 65 30.80 -35.22 30.29
C ALA A 65 31.51 -34.55 29.09
N VAL A 66 32.83 -34.70 28.98
CA VAL A 66 33.62 -34.15 27.85
C VAL A 66 33.21 -34.79 26.52
N LEU A 67 32.93 -36.10 26.50
CA LEU A 67 32.51 -36.79 25.30
C LEU A 67 31.09 -36.40 24.87
N THR A 68 30.15 -36.30 25.81
CA THR A 68 28.79 -35.77 25.55
C THR A 68 28.85 -34.34 25.02
N GLN A 69 29.63 -33.46 25.66
CA GLN A 69 29.77 -32.07 25.21
C GLN A 69 30.32 -31.97 23.78
N ARG A 70 31.26 -32.85 23.39
CA ARG A 70 31.78 -32.89 22.02
C ARG A 70 30.74 -33.35 21.00
N GLN A 71 29.86 -34.26 21.38
CA GLN A 71 28.76 -34.71 20.51
C GLN A 71 27.76 -33.58 20.29
N GLU A 72 27.31 -32.94 21.37
CA GLU A 72 26.39 -31.81 21.30
C GLU A 72 26.94 -30.68 20.43
N LEU A 73 28.24 -30.35 20.56
CA LEU A 73 28.89 -29.36 19.71
C LEU A 73 28.95 -29.77 18.24
N THR A 74 29.10 -31.07 17.95
CA THR A 74 29.13 -31.55 16.56
C THR A 74 27.73 -31.48 15.94
N ASP A 75 26.72 -31.97 16.66
CA ASP A 75 25.32 -31.91 16.22
C ASP A 75 24.85 -30.46 16.04
N THR A 76 25.25 -29.59 16.96
CA THR A 76 24.99 -28.14 16.87
C THR A 76 25.64 -27.54 15.61
N ARG A 77 26.88 -27.91 15.28
CA ARG A 77 27.56 -27.42 14.07
C ARG A 77 26.87 -27.90 12.79
N ASP A 78 26.41 -29.14 12.77
CA ASP A 78 25.69 -29.70 11.61
C ASP A 78 24.34 -28.99 11.44
N GLN A 79 23.61 -28.75 12.53
CA GLN A 79 22.38 -27.95 12.51
C GLN A 79 22.63 -26.50 12.06
N PHE A 80 23.72 -25.87 12.50
CA PHE A 80 24.08 -24.52 12.03
C PHE A 80 24.39 -24.52 10.53
N ALA A 81 25.10 -25.52 10.02
CA ALA A 81 25.40 -25.63 8.60
C ALA A 81 24.15 -25.86 7.75
N GLU A 82 23.19 -26.64 8.25
CA GLU A 82 21.89 -26.84 7.60
C GLU A 82 21.05 -25.54 7.62
N ASN A 83 20.97 -24.88 8.77
CA ASN A 83 20.28 -23.60 8.90
C ASN A 83 20.86 -22.53 7.96
N GLN A 84 22.19 -22.47 7.81
CA GLN A 84 22.83 -21.54 6.88
C GLN A 84 22.38 -21.77 5.43
N LYS A 85 22.28 -23.03 5.00
CA LYS A 85 21.79 -23.36 3.65
C LYS A 85 20.33 -22.95 3.45
N VAL A 86 19.49 -23.14 4.47
CA VAL A 86 18.08 -22.71 4.43
C VAL A 86 17.99 -21.19 4.34
N VAL A 87 18.78 -20.47 5.13
CA VAL A 87 18.86 -18.99 5.08
C VAL A 87 19.32 -18.52 3.71
N ASP A 88 20.36 -19.12 3.13
CA ASP A 88 20.86 -18.76 1.80
C ASP A 88 19.78 -19.00 0.72
N ALA A 89 19.05 -20.11 0.80
CA ALA A 89 17.93 -20.40 -0.10
C ALA A 89 16.81 -19.36 0.06
N GLN A 90 16.46 -18.99 1.29
CA GLN A 90 15.46 -17.94 1.56
C GLN A 90 15.90 -16.58 1.03
N LEU A 91 17.17 -16.19 1.23
CA LEU A 91 17.71 -14.94 0.70
C LEU A 91 17.65 -14.89 -0.83
N LYS A 92 17.95 -16.01 -1.50
CA LYS A 92 17.81 -16.11 -2.95
C LYS A 92 16.36 -15.88 -3.40
N THR A 93 15.41 -16.54 -2.74
CA THR A 93 13.98 -16.36 -3.02
C THR A 93 13.52 -14.92 -2.75
N ILE A 94 13.98 -14.30 -1.66
CA ILE A 94 13.67 -12.90 -1.33
C ILE A 94 14.21 -11.96 -2.43
N ASN A 95 15.43 -12.18 -2.91
CA ASN A 95 16.01 -11.38 -3.98
C ASN A 95 15.21 -11.50 -5.29
N GLU A 96 14.80 -12.72 -5.66
CA GLU A 96 13.96 -12.97 -6.83
C GLU A 96 12.57 -12.30 -6.68
N GLN A 97 11.97 -12.39 -5.49
CA GLN A 97 10.69 -11.75 -5.18
C GLN A 97 10.78 -10.23 -5.14
N SER A 98 11.88 -9.67 -4.64
CA SER A 98 12.10 -8.22 -4.58
C SER A 98 12.09 -7.59 -5.98
N GLY A 99 12.77 -8.23 -6.95
CA GLY A 99 12.75 -7.80 -8.34
C GLY A 99 11.34 -7.83 -8.95
N LEU A 100 10.58 -8.90 -8.69
CA LEU A 100 9.19 -9.01 -9.14
C LEU A 100 8.29 -7.93 -8.51
N LEU A 101 8.45 -7.67 -7.21
CA LEU A 101 7.69 -6.63 -6.51
C LEU A 101 7.98 -5.24 -7.09
N GLN A 102 9.24 -4.94 -7.42
CA GLN A 102 9.59 -3.67 -8.05
C GLN A 102 8.95 -3.51 -9.44
N GLN A 103 8.93 -4.60 -10.23
CA GLN A 103 8.23 -4.62 -11.52
C GLN A 103 6.73 -4.42 -11.36
N GLN A 104 6.10 -5.10 -10.38
CA GLN A 104 4.68 -4.94 -10.07
C GLN A 104 4.35 -3.51 -9.62
N HIS A 105 5.19 -2.90 -8.78
CA HIS A 105 5.03 -1.50 -8.37
C HIS A 105 5.07 -0.55 -9.56
N THR A 106 6.06 -0.71 -10.43
CA THR A 106 6.21 0.14 -11.63
C THR A 106 5.00 -0.03 -12.56
N LEU A 107 4.58 -1.27 -12.81
CA LEU A 107 3.41 -1.56 -13.65
C LEU A 107 2.12 -1.03 -13.03
N ALA A 108 1.94 -1.15 -11.72
CA ALA A 108 0.77 -0.64 -11.02
C ALA A 108 0.72 0.90 -11.06
N GLU A 109 1.86 1.57 -10.90
CA GLU A 109 1.97 3.03 -11.02
C GLU A 109 1.62 3.49 -12.46
N GLU A 110 2.19 2.85 -13.47
CA GLU A 110 1.87 3.14 -14.88
C GLU A 110 0.39 2.91 -15.18
N THR A 111 -0.17 1.80 -14.67
CA THR A 111 -1.59 1.48 -14.85
C THR A 111 -2.47 2.51 -14.18
N ALA A 112 -2.16 2.90 -12.94
CA ALA A 112 -2.89 3.94 -12.22
C ALA A 112 -2.84 5.28 -12.95
N LYS A 113 -1.66 5.68 -13.47
CA LYS A 113 -1.53 6.89 -14.31
C LYS A 113 -2.40 6.79 -15.56
N ARG A 114 -2.35 5.69 -16.30
CA ARG A 114 -3.19 5.49 -17.51
C ARG A 114 -4.68 5.54 -17.20
N THR A 115 -5.12 4.85 -16.14
CA THR A 115 -6.52 4.85 -15.72
C THR A 115 -6.97 6.24 -15.31
N TYR A 116 -6.17 6.96 -14.52
CA TYR A 116 -6.45 8.33 -14.12
C TYR A 116 -6.59 9.27 -15.33
N ARG A 117 -5.67 9.15 -16.30
CA ARG A 117 -5.72 9.94 -17.54
C ARG A 117 -6.98 9.63 -18.35
N LEU A 118 -7.34 8.35 -18.47
CA LEU A 118 -8.56 7.96 -19.17
C LEU A 118 -9.82 8.49 -18.48
N SER A 119 -9.90 8.38 -17.14
CA SER A 119 -11.05 8.90 -16.39
C SER A 119 -11.15 10.42 -16.50
N LEU A 120 -10.01 11.12 -16.44
CA LEU A 120 -9.97 12.57 -16.59
C LEU A 120 -10.44 13.00 -17.99
N PHE A 121 -9.98 12.31 -19.04
CA PHE A 121 -10.44 12.55 -20.40
C PHE A 121 -11.94 12.31 -20.55
N GLN A 122 -12.46 11.20 -19.99
CA GLN A 122 -13.89 10.88 -20.02
C GLN A 122 -14.73 11.97 -19.34
N GLU A 123 -14.32 12.43 -18.17
CA GLU A 123 -15.08 13.45 -17.44
C GLU A 123 -15.02 14.82 -18.14
N ARG A 124 -13.86 15.20 -18.70
CA ARG A 124 -13.74 16.40 -19.55
C ARG A 124 -14.63 16.30 -20.78
N TYR A 125 -14.62 15.16 -21.46
CA TYR A 125 -15.42 14.93 -22.66
C TYR A 125 -16.92 14.98 -22.34
N LYS A 126 -17.34 14.42 -21.21
CA LYS A 126 -18.72 14.50 -20.73
C LYS A 126 -19.17 15.95 -20.50
N ILE A 127 -18.37 16.77 -19.81
CA ILE A 127 -18.71 18.19 -19.61
C ILE A 127 -18.79 18.93 -20.94
N TYR A 128 -17.92 18.62 -21.90
CA TYR A 128 -18.00 19.17 -23.25
C TYR A 128 -19.31 18.79 -23.95
N GLU A 129 -19.77 17.54 -23.82
CA GLU A 129 -21.08 17.12 -24.34
C GLU A 129 -22.24 17.84 -23.64
N GLU A 130 -22.18 18.00 -22.30
CA GLU A 130 -23.16 18.76 -21.52
C GLU A 130 -23.20 20.24 -21.99
N PHE A 131 -22.05 20.86 -22.24
CA PHE A 131 -21.96 22.22 -22.77
C PHE A 131 -22.61 22.37 -24.16
N ILE A 132 -22.40 21.40 -25.06
CA ILE A 132 -23.07 21.40 -26.37
C ILE A 132 -24.57 21.22 -26.22
N ALA A 133 -24.99 20.31 -25.34
CA ALA A 133 -26.41 20.05 -25.09
C ALA A 133 -27.11 21.28 -24.52
N PHE A 134 -26.47 21.99 -23.58
CA PHE A 134 -26.93 23.25 -23.03
C PHE A 134 -27.19 24.28 -24.14
N GLY A 135 -26.21 24.50 -25.03
CA GLY A 135 -26.36 25.46 -26.12
C GLY A 135 -27.55 25.15 -27.04
N LYS A 136 -27.78 23.87 -27.35
CA LYS A 136 -28.93 23.41 -28.16
C LYS A 136 -30.27 23.54 -27.42
N GLN A 137 -30.30 23.22 -26.13
CA GLN A 137 -31.50 23.30 -25.30
C GLN A 137 -32.01 24.74 -25.21
N HIS A 138 -31.10 25.68 -25.05
CA HIS A 138 -31.40 27.09 -24.79
C HIS A 138 -31.37 27.99 -26.05
N GLU A 139 -31.05 27.45 -27.22
CA GLU A 139 -31.08 28.21 -28.48
C GLU A 139 -32.47 28.77 -28.79
N ALA A 140 -33.51 27.95 -28.59
CA ALA A 140 -34.89 28.33 -28.90
C ALA A 140 -35.46 29.36 -27.91
N SER A 141 -35.10 29.26 -26.62
CA SER A 141 -35.44 30.25 -25.60
C SER A 141 -34.55 31.50 -25.68
N LYS A 142 -33.56 31.53 -26.57
CA LYS A 142 -32.55 32.58 -26.63
C LYS A 142 -31.85 32.77 -25.29
N TYR A 143 -31.54 31.67 -24.59
CA TYR A 143 -30.84 31.66 -23.31
C TYR A 143 -31.59 32.37 -22.17
N ASP A 144 -32.93 32.40 -22.23
CA ASP A 144 -33.76 32.86 -21.13
C ASP A 144 -33.76 31.84 -19.99
N ASP A 145 -33.58 32.30 -18.75
CA ASP A 145 -33.48 31.47 -17.52
C ASP A 145 -32.39 30.38 -17.59
N ALA A 146 -31.29 30.68 -18.28
CA ALA A 146 -30.21 29.75 -18.54
C ALA A 146 -28.99 29.97 -17.63
N TYR A 147 -28.96 31.09 -16.90
CA TYR A 147 -27.82 31.48 -16.06
C TYR A 147 -27.42 30.43 -15.03
N LEU A 148 -28.37 29.94 -14.23
CA LEU A 148 -28.08 28.99 -13.14
C LEU A 148 -27.52 27.65 -13.65
N GLU A 149 -28.07 27.16 -14.77
CA GLU A 149 -27.58 25.96 -15.44
C GLU A 149 -26.16 26.15 -15.99
N MET A 150 -25.84 27.33 -16.55
CA MET A 150 -24.47 27.62 -17.01
C MET A 150 -23.47 27.76 -15.85
N VAL A 151 -23.90 28.30 -14.70
CA VAL A 151 -23.07 28.35 -13.49
C VAL A 151 -22.76 26.95 -12.97
N ASP A 152 -23.73 26.03 -13.00
CA ASP A 152 -23.48 24.62 -12.64
C ASP A 152 -22.42 23.98 -13.55
N LEU A 153 -22.52 24.20 -14.87
CA LEU A 153 -21.50 23.76 -15.82
C LEU A 153 -20.13 24.37 -15.53
N THR A 154 -20.08 25.65 -15.15
CA THR A 154 -18.85 26.36 -14.78
C THR A 154 -18.19 25.75 -13.56
N HIS A 155 -18.97 25.39 -12.54
CA HIS A 155 -18.47 24.71 -11.36
C HIS A 155 -17.94 23.32 -11.68
N LYS A 156 -18.69 22.51 -12.44
CA LYS A 156 -18.21 21.19 -12.89
C LYS A 156 -16.90 21.31 -13.66
N ALA A 157 -16.80 22.29 -14.56
CA ALA A 157 -15.60 22.51 -15.36
C ALA A 157 -14.37 22.84 -14.49
N SER A 158 -14.54 23.59 -13.39
CA SER A 158 -13.45 23.97 -12.49
C SER A 158 -12.71 22.78 -11.85
N PHE A 159 -13.36 21.61 -11.75
CA PHE A 159 -12.76 20.42 -11.12
C PHE A 159 -11.86 19.62 -12.06
N VAL A 160 -12.13 19.66 -13.36
CA VAL A 160 -11.44 18.81 -14.34
C VAL A 160 -10.65 19.59 -15.38
N PHE A 161 -10.99 20.85 -15.65
CA PHE A 161 -10.25 21.70 -16.56
C PHE A 161 -9.31 22.67 -15.83
N GLY A 162 -8.35 23.20 -16.60
CA GLY A 162 -7.52 24.32 -16.14
C GLY A 162 -8.30 25.63 -16.10
N ARG A 163 -7.62 26.68 -15.66
CA ARG A 163 -8.18 28.03 -15.49
C ARG A 163 -8.85 28.56 -16.76
N ASP A 164 -8.27 28.33 -17.93
CA ASP A 164 -8.73 28.89 -19.21
C ASP A 164 -10.18 28.48 -19.55
N VAL A 165 -10.54 27.21 -19.36
CA VAL A 165 -11.91 26.72 -19.66
C VAL A 165 -12.89 27.18 -18.59
N HIS A 166 -12.45 27.21 -17.33
CA HIS A 166 -13.29 27.69 -16.23
C HIS A 166 -13.63 29.17 -16.39
N GLU A 167 -12.65 30.01 -16.72
CA GLU A 167 -12.86 31.43 -16.98
C GLU A 167 -13.76 31.64 -18.21
N TYR A 168 -13.54 30.88 -19.27
CA TYR A 168 -14.39 30.91 -20.46
C TYR A 168 -15.86 30.57 -20.15
N PHE A 169 -16.09 29.52 -19.35
CA PHE A 169 -17.45 29.18 -18.92
C PHE A 169 -18.07 30.26 -18.04
N GLY A 170 -17.27 30.85 -17.15
CA GLY A 170 -17.69 31.97 -16.32
C GLY A 170 -18.06 33.21 -17.12
N GLU A 171 -17.31 33.52 -18.18
CA GLU A 171 -17.61 34.61 -19.11
C GLU A 171 -18.98 34.39 -19.79
N ILE A 172 -19.23 33.18 -20.29
CA ILE A 172 -20.52 32.84 -20.89
C ILE A 172 -21.66 32.97 -19.86
N ALA A 173 -21.48 32.44 -18.64
CA ALA A 173 -22.48 32.55 -17.59
C ALA A 173 -22.79 34.02 -17.26
N GLN A 174 -21.74 34.85 -17.16
CA GLN A 174 -21.88 36.27 -16.90
C GLN A 174 -22.63 36.99 -18.02
N VAL A 175 -22.33 36.67 -19.28
CA VAL A 175 -23.00 37.26 -20.44
C VAL A 175 -24.48 36.84 -20.50
N ILE A 176 -24.81 35.59 -20.14
CA ILE A 176 -26.21 35.14 -20.02
C ILE A 176 -26.94 35.95 -18.94
N TYR A 177 -26.32 36.14 -17.78
CA TYR A 177 -26.90 36.96 -16.70
C TYR A 177 -27.16 38.40 -17.16
N GLU A 178 -26.19 39.02 -17.84
CA GLU A 178 -26.33 40.38 -18.37
C GLU A 178 -27.45 40.47 -19.43
N LEU A 179 -27.60 39.46 -20.28
CA LEU A 179 -28.68 39.35 -21.25
C LEU A 179 -30.06 39.31 -20.56
N GLU A 180 -30.20 38.47 -19.53
CA GLU A 180 -31.44 38.37 -18.73
C GLU A 180 -31.78 39.73 -18.08
N GLN A 181 -30.80 40.39 -17.44
CA GLN A 181 -30.98 41.72 -16.84
C GLN A 181 -31.37 42.78 -17.88
N LEU A 182 -30.76 42.74 -19.07
CA LEU A 182 -31.05 43.67 -20.16
C LEU A 182 -32.49 43.47 -20.68
N ARG A 183 -32.94 42.22 -20.81
CA ARG A 183 -34.32 41.90 -21.19
C ARG A 183 -35.31 42.35 -20.14
N ASP A 184 -35.06 42.10 -18.86
CA ASP A 184 -35.94 42.51 -17.77
C ASP A 184 -36.10 44.04 -17.71
N ALA A 185 -35.01 44.78 -17.90
CA ALA A 185 -35.03 46.23 -17.90
C ALA A 185 -35.79 46.81 -19.12
N HIS A 186 -35.64 46.19 -20.29
CA HIS A 186 -36.09 46.76 -21.56
C HIS A 186 -37.30 46.08 -22.19
N THR A 187 -37.87 45.04 -21.59
CA THR A 187 -39.10 44.40 -22.09
C THR A 187 -40.34 45.01 -21.45
N THR A 188 -41.36 45.25 -22.27
CA THR A 188 -42.71 45.59 -21.83
C THR A 188 -43.71 44.65 -22.52
N TYR A 189 -44.94 44.58 -22.00
CA TYR A 189 -45.97 43.72 -22.56
C TYR A 189 -47.06 44.56 -23.20
N GLN A 190 -47.33 44.34 -24.48
CA GLN A 190 -48.50 44.89 -25.14
C GLN A 190 -49.61 43.84 -25.15
N SER A 191 -50.81 44.24 -24.72
CA SER A 191 -52.02 43.42 -24.81
C SER A 191 -52.68 43.62 -26.16
N ASP A 192 -53.03 42.54 -26.84
CA ASP A 192 -53.77 42.58 -28.12
C ASP A 192 -55.29 42.80 -27.95
N GLY A 193 -55.75 42.96 -26.70
CA GLY A 193 -57.17 43.11 -26.37
C GLY A 193 -57.99 41.81 -26.44
N ALA A 194 -57.41 40.71 -26.94
CA ALA A 194 -57.98 39.36 -26.91
C ALA A 194 -57.44 38.53 -25.73
N GLY A 195 -56.57 39.11 -24.89
CA GLY A 195 -55.97 38.48 -23.72
C GLY A 195 -54.57 37.95 -23.95
N ASN A 196 -54.03 38.04 -25.18
CA ASN A 196 -52.63 37.69 -25.44
C ASN A 196 -51.72 38.87 -25.12
N ARG A 197 -50.56 38.58 -24.56
CA ARG A 197 -49.51 39.56 -24.27
C ARG A 197 -48.29 39.24 -25.10
N THR A 198 -47.83 40.22 -25.88
CA THR A 198 -46.58 40.11 -26.62
C THR A 198 -45.51 40.94 -25.93
N ALA A 199 -44.32 40.35 -25.77
CA ALA A 199 -43.15 41.06 -25.29
C ALA A 199 -42.66 42.03 -26.38
N ILE A 200 -42.42 43.27 -26.01
CA ILE A 200 -41.90 44.33 -26.88
C ILE A 200 -40.73 44.99 -26.20
N ILE A 201 -39.65 45.17 -26.94
CA ILE A 201 -38.44 45.86 -26.46
C ILE A 201 -38.67 47.36 -26.56
N LYS A 202 -38.41 48.09 -25.47
CA LYS A 202 -38.75 49.51 -25.29
C LYS A 202 -37.97 50.46 -26.21
N SER A 203 -36.75 50.09 -26.63
CA SER A 203 -35.90 50.93 -27.48
C SER A 203 -35.17 50.12 -28.54
N GLN A 204 -34.88 50.77 -29.68
CA GLN A 204 -34.11 50.18 -30.77
C GLN A 204 -32.69 49.81 -30.32
N ASP A 205 -32.03 50.68 -29.54
CA ASP A 205 -30.68 50.44 -29.01
C ASP A 205 -30.63 49.19 -28.10
N ALA A 206 -31.67 48.96 -27.30
CA ALA A 206 -31.75 47.77 -26.46
C ALA A 206 -31.99 46.50 -27.29
N ALA A 207 -32.80 46.59 -28.35
CA ALA A 207 -33.02 45.47 -29.27
C ALA A 207 -31.74 45.09 -30.04
N GLU A 208 -30.95 46.09 -30.45
CA GLU A 208 -29.65 45.86 -31.07
C GLU A 208 -28.66 45.21 -30.11
N SER A 209 -28.56 45.73 -28.88
CA SER A 209 -27.67 45.19 -27.85
C SER A 209 -28.02 43.75 -27.49
N ILE A 210 -29.32 43.44 -27.30
CA ILE A 210 -29.81 42.07 -27.06
C ILE A 210 -29.44 41.16 -28.23
N GLY A 211 -29.65 41.60 -29.47
CA GLY A 211 -29.31 40.82 -30.66
C GLY A 211 -27.81 40.55 -30.80
N GLN A 212 -26.96 41.53 -30.48
CA GLN A 212 -25.50 41.35 -30.49
C GLN A 212 -25.06 40.33 -29.44
N THR A 213 -25.59 40.43 -28.22
CA THR A 213 -25.28 39.48 -27.14
C THR A 213 -25.77 38.06 -27.46
N GLU A 214 -26.98 37.92 -28.00
CA GLU A 214 -27.48 36.62 -28.48
C GLU A 214 -26.61 36.03 -29.59
N SER A 215 -26.14 36.85 -30.53
CA SER A 215 -25.24 36.42 -31.60
C SER A 215 -23.91 35.94 -31.03
N TRP A 216 -23.30 36.69 -30.11
CA TRP A 216 -22.05 36.30 -29.46
C TRP A 216 -22.20 34.98 -28.70
N LEU A 217 -23.29 34.79 -27.95
CA LEU A 217 -23.58 33.53 -27.26
C LEU A 217 -23.73 32.37 -28.25
N TRP A 218 -24.49 32.59 -29.34
CA TRP A 218 -24.65 31.59 -30.39
C TRP A 218 -23.30 31.17 -30.97
N GLU A 219 -22.40 32.13 -31.21
CA GLU A 219 -21.04 31.86 -31.68
C GLU A 219 -20.29 30.93 -30.73
N GLN A 220 -20.34 31.17 -29.41
CA GLN A 220 -19.64 30.37 -28.40
C GLN A 220 -20.10 28.89 -28.37
N PHE A 221 -21.39 28.63 -28.59
CA PHE A 221 -21.94 27.27 -28.52
C PHE A 221 -21.87 26.52 -29.87
N PHE A 222 -22.04 27.24 -30.98
CA PHE A 222 -22.25 26.60 -32.28
C PHE A 222 -21.04 26.69 -33.20
N LEU A 223 -20.17 27.70 -33.10
CA LEU A 223 -18.96 27.75 -33.91
C LEU A 223 -17.94 26.71 -33.43
N PRO A 224 -17.48 25.80 -34.31
CA PRO A 224 -16.49 24.80 -33.93
C PRO A 224 -15.12 25.39 -33.60
N GLU A 225 -14.72 26.49 -34.25
CA GLU A 225 -13.38 27.08 -34.05
C GLU A 225 -13.22 27.66 -32.64
N GLU A 226 -14.20 28.42 -32.16
CA GLU A 226 -14.21 28.95 -30.77
C GLU A 226 -14.09 27.83 -29.74
N ARG A 227 -14.87 26.76 -29.94
CA ARG A 227 -14.82 25.59 -29.04
C ARG A 227 -13.51 24.82 -29.16
N LYS A 228 -12.96 24.69 -30.36
CA LYS A 228 -11.75 23.92 -30.62
C LYS A 228 -10.56 24.55 -29.91
N ASP A 229 -10.38 25.86 -30.04
CA ASP A 229 -9.24 26.55 -29.45
C ASP A 229 -9.25 26.51 -27.92
N LYS A 230 -10.45 26.55 -27.32
CA LYS A 230 -10.60 26.49 -25.85
C LYS A 230 -10.57 25.06 -25.29
N PHE A 231 -11.31 24.11 -25.88
CA PHE A 231 -11.44 22.77 -25.34
C PHE A 231 -10.38 21.79 -25.82
N PHE A 232 -10.03 21.76 -27.10
CA PHE A 232 -9.19 20.68 -27.64
C PHE A 232 -7.76 20.73 -27.10
N ALA A 233 -7.26 21.92 -26.78
CA ALA A 233 -6.00 22.09 -26.05
C ALA A 233 -6.08 21.42 -24.67
N SER A 234 -7.18 21.64 -23.95
CA SER A 234 -7.39 21.08 -22.60
C SER A 234 -7.74 19.58 -22.58
N LEU A 235 -8.19 19.01 -23.70
CA LEU A 235 -8.46 17.57 -23.82
C LEU A 235 -7.19 16.73 -24.03
N ARG A 236 -6.09 17.35 -24.45
CA ARG A 236 -4.79 16.69 -24.55
C ARG A 236 -4.16 16.61 -23.17
N ILE A 237 -4.01 15.38 -22.67
CA ILE A 237 -3.21 15.11 -21.48
C ILE A 237 -1.78 14.91 -21.96
N SER A 238 -0.92 15.92 -21.75
CA SER A 238 0.51 15.81 -22.08
C SER A 238 1.17 14.73 -21.23
N ASP A 239 2.19 14.07 -21.80
CA ASP A 239 2.99 13.04 -21.14
C ASP A 239 4.05 13.61 -20.18
N GLU A 240 4.23 14.93 -20.17
CA GLU A 240 5.23 15.66 -19.37
C GLU A 240 4.82 15.89 -17.91
#